data_AF-A0A6P5U3N3-F1
#
_entry.id   AF-A0A6P5U3N3-F1
#
_cell.length_a   1.000
_cell.length_b   1.000
_cell.length_c   1.000
_cell.angle_alpha   90.00
_cell.angle_beta   90.00
_cell.angle_gamma   90.00
#
_symmetry.space_group_name_H-M   'P 1'
#
loop_
_entity.id
_entity.type
_entity.pdbx_description
1 polymer ?
#
loop_
_entity_poly.entity_id
_entity_poly.type
_entity_poly.pdbx_seq_one_letter_code
_entity_poly.pdbx_strand_id
1 'polypeptide(L)'
;MVVLLLLLLFHLAPCATSLNFSFPTFPNSIINTLSLEGNASVDGKFLRLTNSAVDDQKNQSAGQATYSQPFLLRDNATGKLADFTTTFTFTINSQNKTPYADGLAFFLAPNESALNTTIGRGGALGLPIIHTEKNELTNQYPFVAVEFDIFQNTETYIQDPAGDHVGIDVNSVKSNDTSPWNGGIMEGHVNSVKSNATSPWNGGIMEGRDNNASIRYDSGSKNLSVTYTTYENGVSVEKYLDYK
;
A
#
# COMPACT_ATOMS: atom_id res chain seq x y z
N MET A 1 33.05 -36.39 -17.94
CA MET A 1 33.08 -35.50 -16.76
C MET A 1 32.49 -34.12 -17.03
N VAL A 2 32.87 -33.41 -18.11
CA VAL A 2 32.40 -32.02 -18.38
C VAL A 2 30.88 -31.92 -18.62
N VAL A 3 30.27 -32.86 -19.37
CA VAL A 3 28.82 -32.89 -19.62
C VAL A 3 28.02 -33.15 -18.33
N LEU A 4 28.54 -34.00 -17.44
CA LEU A 4 27.91 -34.29 -16.15
C LEU A 4 27.98 -33.07 -15.21
N LEU A 5 29.09 -32.32 -15.25
CA LEU A 5 29.29 -31.09 -14.48
C LEU A 5 28.35 -29.97 -14.93
N LEU A 6 28.12 -29.82 -16.24
CA LEU A 6 27.14 -28.88 -16.82
C LEU A 6 25.70 -29.24 -16.45
N LEU A 7 25.33 -30.53 -16.42
CA LEU A 7 24.00 -30.98 -15.98
C LEU A 7 23.76 -30.72 -14.49
N LEU A 8 24.78 -30.87 -13.64
CA LEU A 8 24.73 -30.52 -12.21
C LEU A 8 24.53 -29.01 -11.97
N LEU A 9 25.07 -28.15 -12.83
CA LEU A 9 24.88 -26.69 -12.77
C LEU A 9 23.43 -26.26 -13.07
N PHE A 10 22.69 -27.01 -13.90
CA PHE A 10 21.26 -26.74 -14.14
C PHE A 10 20.36 -27.13 -12.96
N HIS A 11 20.80 -28.05 -12.08
CA HIS A 11 20.07 -28.41 -10.85
C HIS A 11 20.33 -27.44 -9.69
N LEU A 12 21.29 -26.53 -9.85
CA LEU A 12 21.60 -25.47 -8.89
C LEU A 12 20.94 -24.13 -9.25
N ALA A 13 20.08 -24.08 -10.28
CA ALA A 13 19.29 -22.89 -10.55
C ALA A 13 18.45 -22.58 -9.29
N PRO A 14 18.66 -21.43 -8.62
CA PRO A 14 17.88 -21.10 -7.44
C PRO A 14 16.42 -20.94 -7.89
N CYS A 15 15.60 -21.92 -7.53
CA CYS A 15 14.16 -21.79 -7.66
C CYS A 15 13.72 -20.82 -6.56
N ALA A 16 13.28 -19.63 -6.93
CA ALA A 16 12.69 -18.71 -5.97
C ALA A 16 11.46 -19.38 -5.36
N THR A 17 11.45 -19.55 -4.04
CA THR A 17 10.27 -20.04 -3.33
C THR A 17 9.30 -18.87 -3.21
N SER A 18 8.06 -19.05 -3.64
CA SER A 18 7.03 -18.02 -3.53
C SER A 18 6.75 -17.69 -2.07
N LEU A 19 6.74 -16.40 -1.72
CA LEU A 19 6.26 -15.94 -0.42
C LEU A 19 4.73 -16.07 -0.38
N ASN A 20 4.19 -16.78 0.62
CA ASN A 20 2.75 -16.97 0.78
C ASN A 20 2.39 -16.99 2.27
N PHE A 21 1.39 -16.21 2.65
CA PHE A 21 0.86 -16.15 4.00
C PHE A 21 -0.64 -15.81 3.95
N SER A 22 -1.37 -16.15 5.03
CA SER A 22 -2.78 -15.84 5.18
C SER A 22 -3.11 -15.61 6.64
N PHE A 23 -3.84 -14.53 6.93
CA PHE A 23 -4.29 -14.16 8.27
C PHE A 23 -5.82 -14.03 8.30
N PRO A 24 -6.55 -15.12 8.59
CA PRO A 24 -8.01 -15.05 8.77
C PRO A 24 -8.42 -14.19 9.97
N THR A 25 -7.52 -14.06 10.96
CA THR A 25 -7.65 -13.22 12.15
C THR A 25 -6.25 -12.81 12.63
N PHE A 26 -6.17 -11.75 13.43
CA PHE A 26 -4.93 -11.28 14.05
C PHE A 26 -4.94 -11.59 15.55
N PRO A 27 -4.36 -12.72 16.01
CA PRO A 27 -4.18 -13.00 17.43
C PRO A 27 -2.98 -12.22 18.01
N ASN A 28 -2.95 -12.02 19.33
CA ASN A 28 -1.82 -11.33 19.99
C ASN A 28 -0.44 -11.98 19.75
N SER A 29 -0.40 -13.26 19.39
CA SER A 29 0.85 -13.98 19.06
C SER A 29 1.43 -13.64 17.68
N ILE A 30 0.76 -12.79 16.88
CA ILE A 30 1.18 -12.38 15.53
C ILE A 30 2.46 -11.52 15.51
N ILE A 31 2.90 -11.03 16.68
CA ILE A 31 4.06 -10.12 16.83
C ILE A 31 5.40 -10.69 16.35
N ASN A 32 5.50 -12.01 16.16
CA ASN A 32 6.69 -12.66 15.58
C ASN A 32 6.63 -12.73 14.03
N THR A 33 5.52 -12.33 13.42
CA THR A 33 5.27 -12.40 11.98
C THR A 33 4.93 -11.06 11.35
N LEU A 34 4.46 -10.10 12.15
CA LEU A 34 4.21 -8.72 11.75
C LEU A 34 5.06 -7.78 12.61
N SER A 35 5.70 -6.81 11.96
CA SER A 35 6.20 -5.61 12.63
C SER A 35 5.08 -4.59 12.70
N LEU A 36 4.81 -4.06 13.90
CA LEU A 36 3.79 -3.04 14.13
C LEU A 36 4.47 -1.75 14.57
N GLU A 37 4.16 -0.66 13.89
CA GLU A 37 4.79 0.64 14.09
C GLU A 37 3.75 1.73 14.37
N GLY A 38 4.17 2.77 15.10
CA GLY A 38 3.30 3.88 15.48
C GLY A 38 2.14 3.43 16.38
N ASN A 39 0.91 3.73 15.97
CA ASN A 39 -0.31 3.34 16.67
C ASN A 39 -0.85 1.95 16.27
N ALA A 40 -0.16 1.23 15.38
CA ALA A 40 -0.63 -0.08 14.95
C ALA A 40 -0.60 -1.08 16.11
N SER A 41 -1.71 -1.81 16.28
CA SER A 41 -1.89 -2.77 17.37
C SER A 41 -2.87 -3.87 16.97
N VAL A 42 -2.85 -4.97 17.72
CA VAL A 42 -3.88 -6.01 17.63
C VAL A 42 -4.99 -5.68 18.62
N ASP A 43 -6.22 -5.60 18.12
CA ASP A 43 -7.43 -5.39 18.93
C ASP A 43 -8.38 -6.58 18.75
N GLY A 44 -8.34 -7.50 19.73
CA GLY A 44 -9.10 -8.74 19.70
C GLY A 44 -8.66 -9.68 18.57
N LYS A 45 -9.36 -9.61 17.43
CA LYS A 45 -9.07 -10.40 16.21
C LYS A 45 -8.68 -9.53 15.01
N PHE A 46 -8.64 -8.22 15.20
CA PHE A 46 -8.42 -7.25 14.14
C PHE A 46 -7.04 -6.62 14.26
N LEU A 47 -6.43 -6.35 13.11
CA LEU A 47 -5.29 -5.46 13.03
C LEU A 47 -5.81 -4.03 12.91
N ARG A 48 -5.42 -3.20 13.87
CA ARG A 48 -5.83 -1.81 13.97
C ARG A 48 -4.63 -0.94 13.67
N LEU A 49 -4.71 -0.07 12.66
CA LEU A 49 -3.58 0.79 12.27
C LEU A 49 -3.59 2.15 13.00
N THR A 50 -4.77 2.67 13.33
CA THR A 50 -4.95 3.99 13.96
C THR A 50 -5.79 3.88 15.22
N ASN A 51 -5.58 4.81 16.16
CA ASN A 51 -6.39 4.92 17.38
C ASN A 51 -7.86 5.23 17.05
N SER A 52 -8.76 4.89 17.97
CA SER A 52 -10.22 5.00 17.80
C SER A 52 -10.73 6.42 17.96
N ALA A 53 -11.87 6.70 17.33
CA ALA A 53 -12.66 7.88 17.66
C ALA A 53 -13.26 7.86 19.09
N VAL A 54 -13.22 6.69 19.78
CA VAL A 54 -13.52 6.55 21.22
C VAL A 54 -12.30 6.74 22.12
N ASP A 55 -11.08 6.82 21.58
CA ASP A 55 -9.88 7.05 22.36
C ASP A 55 -9.65 8.57 22.56
N ASP A 56 -9.10 8.95 23.71
CA ASP A 56 -8.98 10.36 24.14
C ASP A 56 -7.93 11.19 23.36
N GLN A 57 -7.08 10.55 22.54
CA GLN A 57 -6.05 11.22 21.73
C GLN A 57 -6.31 11.03 20.23
N LYS A 58 -7.21 11.86 19.69
CA LYS A 58 -7.72 11.80 18.30
C LYS A 58 -6.80 12.41 17.24
N ASN A 59 -5.81 13.20 17.66
CA ASN A 59 -5.08 14.02 16.71
C ASN A 59 -3.88 13.27 16.15
N GLN A 60 -3.86 13.16 14.83
CA GLN A 60 -2.70 12.72 14.06
C GLN A 60 -2.28 11.26 14.32
N SER A 61 -3.21 10.33 14.51
CA SER A 61 -2.84 8.92 14.67
C SER A 61 -2.28 8.36 13.34
N ALA A 62 -1.16 7.65 13.43
CA ALA A 62 -0.55 6.98 12.29
C ALA A 62 0.06 5.66 12.75
N GLY A 63 -0.16 4.59 11.99
CA GLY A 63 0.43 3.29 12.27
C GLY A 63 0.58 2.47 11.01
N GLN A 64 1.53 1.55 11.06
CA GLN A 64 1.92 0.71 9.94
C GLN A 64 2.11 -0.72 10.42
N ALA A 65 1.78 -1.68 9.56
CA ALA A 65 2.00 -3.08 9.82
C ALA A 65 2.69 -3.72 8.60
N THR A 66 3.84 -4.35 8.81
CA THR A 66 4.63 -4.98 7.75
C THR A 66 4.85 -6.46 8.04
N TYR A 67 4.87 -7.29 7.00
CA TYR A 67 5.19 -8.70 7.14
C TYR A 67 6.70 -8.87 7.36
N SER A 68 7.10 -9.66 8.36
CA SER A 68 8.49 -9.74 8.79
C SER A 68 9.42 -10.43 7.78
N GLN A 69 8.91 -11.21 6.82
CA GLN A 69 9.74 -11.78 5.76
C GLN A 69 9.74 -10.86 4.53
N PRO A 70 10.92 -10.50 4.00
CA PRO A 70 11.02 -9.63 2.83
C PRO A 70 10.51 -10.32 1.57
N PHE A 71 9.87 -9.54 0.70
CA PHE A 71 9.41 -9.97 -0.62
C PHE A 71 10.40 -9.54 -1.71
N LEU A 72 10.95 -10.51 -2.45
CA LEU A 72 11.83 -10.22 -3.58
C LEU A 72 11.01 -9.82 -4.81
N LEU A 73 10.72 -8.53 -4.94
CA LEU A 73 9.96 -7.98 -6.08
C LEU A 73 10.75 -8.03 -7.40
N ARG A 74 12.05 -7.73 -7.36
CA ARG A 74 12.92 -7.68 -8.55
C ARG A 74 14.24 -8.38 -8.27
N ASP A 75 14.61 -9.29 -9.18
CA ASP A 75 15.95 -9.87 -9.20
C ASP A 75 16.90 -8.99 -10.00
N ASN A 76 17.91 -8.41 -9.36
CA ASN A 76 18.82 -7.46 -10.00
C ASN A 76 19.73 -8.11 -11.06
N ALA A 77 20.04 -9.40 -10.93
CA ALA A 77 20.92 -10.09 -11.87
C ALA A 77 20.24 -10.37 -13.22
N THR A 78 18.96 -10.68 -13.19
CA THR A 78 18.17 -11.06 -14.37
C THR A 78 17.19 -9.97 -14.83
N GLY A 79 16.93 -8.97 -13.97
CA GLY A 79 15.90 -7.96 -14.18
C GLY A 79 14.46 -8.50 -14.10
N LYS A 80 14.27 -9.76 -13.69
CA LYS A 80 12.95 -10.38 -13.59
C LYS A 80 12.16 -9.79 -12.42
N LEU A 81 10.87 -9.57 -12.66
CA LEU A 81 9.92 -9.11 -11.67
C LEU A 81 9.04 -10.27 -11.19
N ALA A 82 8.65 -10.23 -9.93
CA ALA A 82 7.70 -11.16 -9.35
C ALA A 82 6.26 -10.66 -9.58
N ASP A 83 5.38 -11.57 -9.96
CA ASP A 83 3.93 -11.35 -9.84
C ASP A 83 3.54 -11.41 -8.36
N PHE A 84 2.54 -10.64 -7.96
CA PHE A 84 1.93 -10.80 -6.65
C PHE A 84 0.42 -10.62 -6.69
N THR A 85 -0.25 -11.18 -5.71
CA THR A 85 -1.66 -10.94 -5.43
C THR A 85 -1.84 -10.93 -3.92
N THR A 86 -2.59 -9.95 -3.42
CA THR A 86 -3.00 -9.87 -2.02
C THR A 86 -4.49 -9.57 -1.96
N THR A 87 -5.16 -10.11 -0.95
CA THR A 87 -6.57 -9.84 -0.69
C THR A 87 -6.74 -9.58 0.79
N PHE A 88 -7.45 -8.52 1.14
CA PHE A 88 -7.73 -8.17 2.52
C PHE A 88 -9.12 -7.55 2.66
N THR A 89 -9.69 -7.73 3.85
CA THR A 89 -10.93 -7.08 4.24
C THR A 89 -10.62 -6.01 5.29
N PHE A 90 -11.30 -4.89 5.22
CA PHE A 90 -11.10 -3.77 6.13
C PHE A 90 -12.38 -2.97 6.33
N THR A 91 -12.39 -2.18 7.40
CA THR A 91 -13.52 -1.31 7.76
C THR A 91 -12.95 0.02 8.25
N ILE A 92 -13.47 1.12 7.73
CA ILE A 92 -13.24 2.47 8.27
C ILE A 92 -14.59 2.98 8.77
N ASN A 93 -14.63 3.45 10.02
CA ASN A 93 -15.87 3.82 10.68
C ASN A 93 -15.78 5.19 11.34
N SER A 94 -16.46 6.19 10.76
CA SER A 94 -16.54 7.54 11.34
C SER A 94 -17.61 7.67 12.44
N GLN A 95 -18.35 6.61 12.74
CA GLN A 95 -19.46 6.56 13.70
C GLN A 95 -20.54 7.61 13.39
N ASN A 96 -20.92 7.70 12.11
CA ASN A 96 -21.85 8.69 11.58
C ASN A 96 -21.43 10.15 11.80
N LYS A 97 -20.13 10.43 11.97
CA LYS A 97 -19.61 11.79 12.16
C LYS A 97 -18.90 12.29 10.92
N THR A 98 -18.98 13.61 10.73
CA THR A 98 -18.25 14.37 9.72
C THR A 98 -17.63 15.63 10.37
N PRO A 99 -16.52 16.17 9.84
CA PRO A 99 -15.67 15.56 8.82
C PRO A 99 -15.00 14.28 9.35
N TYR A 100 -14.58 13.40 8.44
CA TYR A 100 -13.79 12.19 8.71
C TYR A 100 -12.53 12.22 7.86
N ALA A 101 -11.47 11.57 8.34
CA ALA A 101 -10.16 11.51 7.68
C ALA A 101 -9.32 10.36 8.31
N ASP A 102 -8.22 9.91 7.72
CA ASP A 102 -7.65 10.31 6.42
C ASP A 102 -7.72 9.16 5.40
N GLY A 103 -7.47 7.91 5.81
CA GLY A 103 -7.60 6.75 4.91
C GLY A 103 -6.79 5.53 5.35
N LEU A 104 -6.50 4.67 4.37
CA LEU A 104 -5.71 3.45 4.49
C LEU A 104 -4.88 3.24 3.22
N ALA A 105 -3.66 2.73 3.34
CA ALA A 105 -2.87 2.32 2.18
C ALA A 105 -2.30 0.90 2.35
N PHE A 106 -2.38 0.10 1.28
CA PHE A 106 -1.48 -1.06 1.07
C PHE A 106 -0.23 -0.56 0.37
N PHE A 107 0.96 -1.01 0.77
CA PHE A 107 2.20 -0.53 0.16
C PHE A 107 3.28 -1.61 0.07
N LEU A 108 4.22 -1.38 -0.84
CA LEU A 108 5.51 -2.03 -0.93
C LEU A 108 6.60 -0.97 -0.77
N ALA A 109 7.58 -1.21 0.09
CA ALA A 109 8.73 -0.35 0.32
C ALA A 109 10.00 -1.21 0.48
N PRO A 110 11.21 -0.63 0.36
CA PRO A 110 12.44 -1.34 0.70
C PRO A 110 12.37 -1.96 2.08
N ASN A 111 13.05 -3.10 2.23
CA ASN A 111 13.23 -3.71 3.54
C ASN A 111 13.84 -2.69 4.50
N GLU A 112 13.39 -2.71 5.76
CA GLU A 112 13.79 -1.74 6.80
C GLU A 112 13.29 -0.30 6.59
N SER A 113 12.37 -0.06 5.64
CA SER A 113 11.54 1.14 5.67
C SER A 113 10.79 1.19 6.99
N ALA A 114 10.80 2.35 7.64
CA ALA A 114 10.18 2.56 8.94
C ALA A 114 9.25 3.76 8.91
N LEU A 115 8.18 3.68 9.69
CA LEU A 115 7.24 4.77 9.87
C LEU A 115 7.91 5.94 10.58
N ASN A 116 8.06 7.05 9.87
CA ASN A 116 8.30 8.33 10.53
C ASN A 116 6.97 8.89 11.02
N THR A 117 6.71 8.70 12.31
CA THR A 117 5.45 9.12 12.90
C THR A 117 5.20 10.61 12.79
N THR A 118 6.15 11.49 12.48
CA THR A 118 5.87 12.93 12.32
C THR A 118 5.32 13.27 10.93
N ILE A 119 5.88 12.67 9.88
CA ILE A 119 5.52 12.97 8.48
C ILE A 119 4.50 12.00 7.89
N GLY A 120 4.36 10.79 8.45
CA GLY A 120 3.38 9.79 8.01
C GLY A 120 1.96 10.01 8.57
N ARG A 121 1.67 11.18 9.14
CA ARG A 121 0.34 11.52 9.72
C ARG A 121 -0.56 12.13 8.65
N GLY A 122 -1.87 12.07 8.87
CA GLY A 122 -2.85 12.73 7.99
C GLY A 122 -2.92 12.08 6.61
N GLY A 123 -3.14 12.89 5.57
CA GLY A 123 -3.14 12.47 4.16
C GLY A 123 -1.84 11.83 3.66
N ALA A 124 -0.79 11.70 4.48
CA ALA A 124 0.35 10.85 4.14
C ALA A 124 0.08 9.34 4.36
N LEU A 125 -1.03 8.96 5.00
CA LEU A 125 -1.49 7.58 5.16
C LEU A 125 -0.46 6.58 5.74
N GLY A 126 0.45 7.05 6.59
CA GLY A 126 1.54 6.23 7.13
C GLY A 126 2.73 6.03 6.18
N LEU A 127 2.75 6.72 5.04
CA LEU A 127 3.80 6.64 4.04
C LEU A 127 4.87 7.72 4.27
N PRO A 128 6.15 7.43 3.95
CA PRO A 128 7.27 8.32 4.21
C PRO A 128 7.38 9.40 3.12
N ILE A 129 6.51 10.41 3.22
CA ILE A 129 6.48 11.57 2.33
C ILE A 129 7.25 12.71 2.97
N ILE A 130 8.34 13.14 2.33
CA ILE A 130 9.14 14.25 2.87
C ILE A 130 8.58 15.57 2.35
N HIS A 131 8.04 16.37 3.26
CA HIS A 131 7.61 17.74 3.00
C HIS A 131 8.85 18.63 2.81
N THR A 132 9.24 18.94 1.57
CA THR A 132 10.21 20.02 1.32
C THR A 132 9.51 21.20 0.68
N GLU A 133 9.49 22.34 1.37
CA GLU A 133 9.00 23.64 0.83
C GLU A 133 9.78 24.08 -0.43
N LYS A 134 10.88 23.40 -0.76
CA LYS A 134 11.83 23.75 -1.82
C LYS A 134 11.83 22.85 -3.05
N ASN A 135 10.84 21.95 -3.25
CA ASN A 135 10.91 20.98 -4.35
C ASN A 135 12.22 20.16 -4.33
N GLU A 136 12.79 19.91 -3.13
CA GLU A 136 13.93 19.01 -3.02
C GLU A 136 13.39 17.59 -3.23
N LEU A 137 13.59 17.10 -4.45
CA LEU A 137 13.18 15.78 -4.90
C LEU A 137 13.97 14.74 -4.09
N THR A 138 13.33 14.10 -3.12
CA THR A 138 13.97 13.04 -2.35
C THR A 138 13.24 11.73 -2.60
N ASN A 139 13.99 10.72 -3.03
CA ASN A 139 13.57 9.33 -3.17
C ASN A 139 14.09 8.49 -2.01
N GLN A 140 14.32 9.11 -0.85
CA GLN A 140 15.03 8.49 0.27
C GLN A 140 14.26 7.29 0.84
N TYR A 141 12.94 7.24 0.66
CA TYR A 141 12.07 6.21 1.24
C TYR A 141 11.06 5.67 0.23
N PRO A 142 11.51 5.06 -0.87
CA PRO A 142 10.65 4.84 -2.01
C PRO A 142 9.54 3.83 -1.72
N PHE A 143 8.36 4.01 -2.33
CA PHE A 143 7.23 3.09 -2.18
C PHE A 143 6.39 2.97 -3.46
N VAL A 144 5.53 1.96 -3.46
CA VAL A 144 4.34 1.88 -4.32
C VAL A 144 3.17 1.55 -3.42
N ALA A 145 2.03 2.20 -3.62
CA ALA A 145 0.86 2.03 -2.79
C ALA A 145 -0.45 1.95 -3.58
N VAL A 146 -1.44 1.34 -2.95
CA VAL A 146 -2.84 1.47 -3.31
C VAL A 146 -3.54 2.06 -2.10
N GLU A 147 -4.12 3.24 -2.28
CA GLU A 147 -4.77 4.01 -1.23
C GLU A 147 -6.29 3.94 -1.30
N PHE A 148 -6.90 4.01 -0.12
CA PHE A 148 -8.32 4.17 0.13
C PHE A 148 -8.46 5.46 0.92
N ASP A 149 -8.48 6.57 0.18
CA ASP A 149 -8.46 7.92 0.72
C ASP A 149 -9.91 8.42 0.96
N ILE A 150 -10.15 8.95 2.15
CA ILE A 150 -11.47 9.42 2.59
C ILE A 150 -11.45 10.91 2.96
N PHE A 151 -10.42 11.64 2.55
CA PHE A 151 -10.29 13.05 2.84
C PHE A 151 -9.54 13.81 1.75
N GLN A 152 -10.24 14.72 1.07
CA GLN A 152 -9.64 15.51 0.00
C GLN A 152 -8.57 16.49 0.53
N ASN A 153 -7.31 16.20 0.25
CA ASN A 153 -6.16 17.06 0.43
C ASN A 153 -5.81 17.82 -0.87
N THR A 154 -5.54 19.12 -0.75
CA THR A 154 -5.28 20.01 -1.92
C THR A 154 -3.82 20.43 -2.04
N GLU A 155 -2.97 19.92 -1.14
CA GLU A 155 -1.54 20.14 -1.12
C GLU A 155 -0.90 19.66 -2.42
N THR A 156 0.15 20.36 -2.88
CA THR A 156 0.72 20.16 -4.22
C THR A 156 1.33 18.77 -4.47
N TYR A 157 1.61 18.01 -3.41
CA TYR A 157 2.19 16.66 -3.42
C TYR A 157 1.16 15.54 -3.16
N ILE A 158 -0.12 15.92 -2.99
CA ILE A 158 -1.27 15.01 -2.86
C ILE A 158 -2.22 15.30 -4.04
N GLN A 159 -2.85 16.49 -4.05
CA GLN A 159 -3.77 16.95 -5.10
C GLN A 159 -4.90 15.97 -5.39
N ASP A 160 -5.69 15.66 -4.36
CA ASP A 160 -6.75 14.67 -4.48
C ASP A 160 -7.86 15.09 -5.44
N PRO A 161 -8.49 14.11 -6.12
CA PRO A 161 -9.77 14.33 -6.76
C PRO A 161 -10.83 14.74 -5.72
N ALA A 162 -11.95 15.26 -6.20
CA ALA A 162 -13.05 15.62 -5.31
C ALA A 162 -13.68 14.37 -4.67
N GLY A 163 -13.68 14.32 -3.33
CA GLY A 163 -14.30 13.27 -2.53
C GLY A 163 -13.44 12.02 -2.31
N ASP A 164 -13.99 11.07 -1.57
CA ASP A 164 -13.37 9.79 -1.25
C ASP A 164 -13.03 9.01 -2.54
N HIS A 165 -11.86 8.39 -2.58
CA HIS A 165 -11.38 7.70 -3.77
C HIS A 165 -10.47 6.51 -3.45
N VAL A 166 -10.34 5.62 -4.43
CA VAL A 166 -9.26 4.62 -4.48
C VAL A 166 -8.21 5.13 -5.44
N GLY A 167 -6.94 5.01 -5.03
CA GLY A 167 -5.79 5.55 -5.73
C GLY A 167 -4.68 4.52 -5.92
N ILE A 168 -3.87 4.69 -6.96
CA ILE A 168 -2.63 3.93 -7.18
C ILE A 168 -1.47 4.92 -7.22
N ASP A 169 -0.60 4.83 -6.22
CA ASP A 169 0.60 5.65 -6.09
C ASP A 169 1.81 4.86 -6.54
N VAL A 170 2.37 5.25 -7.68
CA VAL A 170 3.67 4.77 -8.12
C VAL A 170 4.62 5.94 -8.09
N ASN A 171 5.64 5.85 -7.23
CA ASN A 171 6.79 6.76 -7.17
C ASN A 171 7.11 7.36 -8.54
N SER A 172 6.68 8.59 -8.76
CA SER A 172 6.66 9.17 -10.09
C SER A 172 8.09 9.55 -10.47
N VAL A 173 8.53 9.06 -11.63
CA VAL A 173 9.60 9.72 -12.38
C VAL A 173 9.01 11.05 -12.83
N LYS A 174 9.37 12.14 -12.15
CA LYS A 174 8.88 13.49 -12.48
C LYS A 174 9.30 13.87 -13.92
N SER A 175 8.46 13.59 -14.91
CA SER A 175 8.20 14.38 -16.13
C SER A 175 7.45 13.54 -17.18
N ASN A 176 6.15 13.80 -17.39
CA ASN A 176 5.37 13.46 -18.59
C ASN A 176 5.46 12.02 -19.17
N ASP A 177 6.07 11.09 -18.44
CA ASP A 177 6.39 9.75 -18.89
C ASP A 177 5.32 8.81 -18.31
N THR A 178 4.36 8.46 -19.16
CA THR A 178 3.30 7.47 -18.88
C THR A 178 3.84 6.04 -19.00
N SER A 179 5.13 5.87 -18.70
CA SER A 179 5.84 4.61 -18.89
C SER A 179 5.43 3.60 -17.82
N PRO A 180 5.28 2.30 -18.19
CA PRO A 180 4.81 1.33 -17.24
C PRO A 180 5.73 1.09 -16.03
N TRP A 181 5.15 0.77 -14.87
CA TRP A 181 5.92 0.48 -13.66
C TRP A 181 6.78 -0.76 -13.85
N ASN A 182 8.10 -0.57 -13.83
CA ASN A 182 9.10 -1.60 -14.06
C ASN A 182 9.56 -2.29 -12.76
N GLY A 183 8.81 -2.14 -11.66
CA GLY A 183 9.18 -2.67 -10.34
C GLY A 183 10.34 -1.93 -9.66
N GLY A 184 10.88 -0.87 -10.26
CA GLY A 184 11.96 -0.06 -9.74
C GLY A 184 11.49 0.87 -8.62
N ILE A 185 11.25 0.35 -7.42
CA ILE A 185 10.91 1.17 -6.25
C ILE A 185 12.05 2.17 -5.96
N MET A 186 13.29 1.68 -5.91
CA MET A 186 14.49 2.51 -5.63
C MET A 186 14.90 3.45 -6.77
N GLU A 187 14.39 3.27 -7.98
CA GLU A 187 14.76 4.05 -9.17
C GLU A 187 13.85 5.29 -9.37
N GLY A 188 12.76 5.40 -8.61
CA GLY A 188 11.85 6.54 -8.65
C GLY A 188 12.48 7.84 -8.17
N HIS A 189 11.94 8.99 -8.62
CA HIS A 189 12.50 10.31 -8.31
C HIS A 189 11.79 11.04 -7.16
N VAL A 190 10.49 10.83 -6.95
CA VAL A 190 9.72 11.53 -5.90
C VAL A 190 8.66 10.61 -5.31
N ASN A 191 8.65 10.54 -3.97
CA ASN A 191 7.54 9.98 -3.22
C ASN A 191 6.37 10.98 -3.21
N SER A 192 5.20 10.54 -3.65
CA SER A 192 3.97 11.32 -3.65
C SER A 192 2.81 10.38 -3.35
N VAL A 193 1.82 10.83 -2.59
CA VAL A 193 0.46 10.26 -2.59
C VAL A 193 -0.42 10.99 -3.60
N LYS A 194 0.23 11.47 -4.68
CA LYS A 194 -0.50 11.98 -5.83
C LYS A 194 -0.71 10.78 -6.74
N SER A 195 -1.88 10.18 -6.61
CA SER A 195 -2.25 9.01 -7.36
C SER A 195 -2.06 9.18 -8.87
N ASN A 196 -1.44 8.18 -9.49
CA ASN A 196 -1.29 8.07 -10.93
C ASN A 196 -2.60 7.69 -11.62
N ALA A 197 -3.44 6.93 -10.93
CA ALA A 197 -4.78 6.55 -11.34
C ALA A 197 -5.72 6.63 -10.13
N THR A 198 -6.91 7.21 -10.32
CA THR A 198 -7.92 7.33 -9.26
C THR A 198 -9.29 6.91 -9.75
N SER A 199 -10.15 6.48 -8.82
CA SER A 199 -11.55 6.19 -9.07
C SER A 199 -12.40 6.59 -7.86
N PRO A 200 -13.53 7.31 -8.05
CA PRO A 200 -14.41 7.67 -6.95
C PRO A 200 -14.89 6.45 -6.17
N TRP A 201 -14.94 6.59 -4.85
CA TRP A 201 -15.21 5.47 -3.95
C TRP A 201 -16.26 5.85 -2.92
N ASN A 202 -17.16 4.90 -2.63
CA ASN A 202 -18.04 4.98 -1.48
C ASN A 202 -17.82 3.73 -0.64
N GLY A 203 -16.98 3.85 0.40
CA GLY A 203 -16.66 2.75 1.31
C GLY A 203 -17.68 2.49 2.42
N GLY A 204 -18.77 3.26 2.49
CA GLY A 204 -19.72 3.19 3.60
C GLY A 204 -19.11 3.63 4.95
N ILE A 205 -18.26 4.66 4.91
CA ILE A 205 -17.41 5.12 6.03
C ILE A 205 -18.22 5.50 7.27
N MET A 206 -19.37 6.15 7.07
CA MET A 206 -20.21 6.60 8.19
C MET A 206 -20.76 5.45 9.03
N GLU A 207 -21.09 4.35 8.39
CA GLU A 207 -21.72 3.18 9.00
C GLU A 207 -20.70 2.11 9.40
N GLY A 208 -19.43 2.27 8.99
CA GLY A 208 -18.41 1.25 9.17
C GLY A 208 -18.72 -0.03 8.41
N ARG A 209 -19.07 0.10 7.13
CA ARG A 209 -19.33 -1.08 6.29
C ARG A 209 -18.05 -1.86 6.00
N ASP A 210 -18.19 -3.17 5.86
CA ASP A 210 -17.08 -4.03 5.48
C ASP A 210 -16.72 -3.80 4.01
N ASN A 211 -15.42 -3.72 3.73
CA ASN A 211 -14.87 -3.59 2.39
C ASN A 211 -13.90 -4.74 2.11
N ASN A 212 -13.86 -5.20 0.87
CA ASN A 212 -12.88 -6.14 0.36
C ASN A 212 -12.04 -5.44 -0.72
N ALA A 213 -10.73 -5.69 -0.71
CA ALA A 213 -9.79 -5.26 -1.74
C ALA A 213 -8.90 -6.44 -2.17
N SER A 214 -8.72 -6.59 -3.48
CA SER A 214 -7.78 -7.54 -4.09
C SER A 214 -6.83 -6.77 -5.00
N ILE A 215 -5.55 -6.75 -4.65
CA ILE A 215 -4.51 -6.05 -5.40
C ILE A 215 -3.65 -7.09 -6.12
N ARG A 216 -3.38 -6.86 -7.40
CA ARG A 216 -2.57 -7.73 -8.24
C ARG A 216 -1.55 -6.93 -9.03
N TYR A 217 -0.32 -7.41 -9.07
CA TYR A 217 0.68 -7.00 -10.04
C TYR A 217 1.00 -8.14 -11.00
N ASP A 218 0.95 -7.83 -12.29
CA ASP A 218 1.28 -8.73 -13.39
C ASP A 218 2.55 -8.23 -14.09
N SER A 219 3.67 -8.92 -13.87
CA SER A 219 4.99 -8.55 -14.39
C SER A 219 5.10 -8.63 -15.91
N GLY A 220 4.31 -9.50 -16.55
CA GLY A 220 4.28 -9.66 -18.00
C GLY A 220 3.69 -8.45 -18.71
N SER A 221 2.61 -7.90 -18.14
CA SER A 221 1.94 -6.69 -18.65
C SER A 221 2.37 -5.40 -17.95
N LYS A 222 3.17 -5.50 -16.88
CA LYS A 222 3.53 -4.41 -15.96
C LYS A 222 2.32 -3.67 -15.39
N ASN A 223 1.25 -4.40 -15.11
CA ASN A 223 -0.01 -3.82 -14.66
C ASN A 223 -0.17 -3.99 -13.15
N LEU A 224 -0.29 -2.87 -12.43
CA LEU A 224 -0.76 -2.87 -11.04
C LEU A 224 -2.25 -2.56 -11.03
N SER A 225 -3.03 -3.43 -10.42
CA SER A 225 -4.50 -3.33 -10.42
C SER A 225 -5.07 -3.59 -9.03
N VAL A 226 -6.22 -2.98 -8.75
CA VAL A 226 -7.03 -3.21 -7.57
C VAL A 226 -8.48 -3.42 -7.96
N THR A 227 -9.05 -4.49 -7.41
CA THR A 227 -10.48 -4.75 -7.39
C THR A 227 -10.98 -4.47 -5.97
N TYR A 228 -12.05 -3.69 -5.82
CA TYR A 228 -12.49 -3.22 -4.51
C TYR A 228 -14.00 -3.05 -4.37
N THR A 229 -14.48 -3.13 -3.14
CA THR A 229 -15.89 -2.88 -2.78
C THR A 229 -16.23 -1.39 -2.85
N THR A 230 -17.38 -1.06 -3.42
CA THR A 230 -18.01 0.26 -3.34
C THR A 230 -19.51 0.10 -3.11
N TYR A 231 -20.15 1.06 -2.47
CA TYR A 231 -21.59 1.03 -2.22
C TYR A 231 -22.35 1.96 -3.17
N GLU A 232 -23.28 1.39 -3.93
CA GLU A 232 -24.16 2.14 -4.84
C GLU A 232 -25.62 1.89 -4.42
N ASN A 233 -26.33 2.96 -4.06
CA ASN A 233 -27.70 2.88 -3.50
C ASN A 233 -27.82 1.90 -2.31
N GLY A 234 -26.77 1.82 -1.49
CA GLY A 234 -26.70 0.93 -0.32
C GLY A 234 -26.37 -0.53 -0.62
N VAL A 235 -26.18 -0.91 -1.89
CA VAL A 235 -25.79 -2.25 -2.34
C VAL A 235 -24.29 -2.30 -2.59
N SER A 236 -23.64 -3.39 -2.17
CA SER A 236 -22.22 -3.62 -2.44
C SER A 236 -22.02 -3.99 -3.92
N VAL A 237 -21.10 -3.29 -4.57
CA VAL A 237 -20.69 -3.46 -5.97
C VAL A 237 -19.17 -3.55 -5.99
N GLU A 238 -18.63 -4.33 -6.93
CA GLU A 238 -17.19 -4.44 -7.15
C GLU A 238 -16.76 -3.48 -8.26
N LYS A 239 -15.68 -2.73 -8.03
CA LYS A 239 -15.02 -1.86 -9.01
C LYS A 239 -13.58 -2.30 -9.25
N TYR A 240 -13.02 -1.83 -10.35
CA TYR A 240 -11.66 -2.13 -10.80
C TYR A 240 -10.95 -0.83 -11.18
N LEU A 241 -9.69 -0.73 -10.79
CA LEU A 241 -8.77 0.35 -11.16
C LEU A 241 -7.42 -0.28 -11.48
N ASP A 242 -6.74 0.20 -12.52
CA ASP A 242 -5.39 -0.22 -12.84
C ASP A 242 -4.49 0.92 -13.32
N TYR A 243 -3.20 0.65 -13.24
CA TYR A 243 -2.13 1.51 -13.71
C TYR A 243 -1.07 0.62 -14.36
N LYS A 244 -0.75 0.96 -15.62
CA LYS A 244 0.31 0.31 -16.39
C LYS A 244 1.56 1.15 -16.27
#